data_AF-A0A662PD12-F1
#
_entry.id   AF-A0A662PD12-F1
#
_cell.length_a   1.000
_cell.length_b   1.000
_cell.length_c   1.000
_cell.angle_alpha   90.00
_cell.angle_beta   90.00
_cell.angle_gamma   90.00
#
_symmetry.space_group_name_H-M   'P 1'
#
loop_
_entity.id
_entity.type
_entity.pdbx_description
1 polymer ?
#
loop_
_entity_poly.entity_id
_entity_poly.type
_entity_poly.pdbx_seq_one_letter_code
_entity_poly.pdbx_strand_id
1 'polypeptide(L)' 'MSEWPVIQVALDFINLDRAIKAAEEAVKGGVDWIEVGTPLIKS' A
#
# COMPACT_ATOMS: atom_id res chain seq x y z
N MET A 1 -9.55 -15.08 -3.46
CA MET A 1 -8.15 -15.10 -3.00
C MET A 1 -7.30 -15.00 -4.25
N SER A 2 -6.22 -14.21 -4.22
CA SER A 2 -5.32 -14.06 -5.37
C SER A 2 -4.64 -15.39 -5.69
N GLU A 3 -4.55 -15.72 -6.97
CA GLU A 3 -3.75 -16.85 -7.46
C GLU A 3 -2.27 -16.44 -7.49
N TRP A 4 -1.36 -17.39 -7.28
CA TRP A 4 0.08 -17.07 -7.29
C TRP A 4 0.58 -16.76 -8.71
N PRO A 5 1.53 -15.82 -8.87
CA PRO A 5 2.21 -15.06 -7.82
C PRO A 5 1.41 -13.86 -7.30
N VAL A 6 1.48 -13.63 -5.98
CA VAL A 6 0.86 -12.46 -5.32
C VAL A 6 1.78 -11.26 -5.42
N ILE A 7 1.25 -10.12 -5.86
CA ILE A 7 1.95 -8.84 -5.91
C ILE A 7 1.71 -8.09 -4.60
N GLN A 8 2.77 -7.84 -3.83
CA GLN A 8 2.73 -7.06 -2.60
C GLN A 8 3.47 -5.73 -2.78
N VAL A 9 2.89 -4.65 -2.23
CA VAL A 9 3.54 -3.33 -2.11
C VAL A 9 3.67 -2.96 -0.64
N ALA A 10 4.89 -2.67 -0.21
CA ALA A 10 5.17 -2.09 1.11
C ALA A 10 5.30 -0.56 1.03
N LEU A 11 4.49 0.16 1.82
CA LEU A 11 4.47 1.62 1.84
C LEU A 11 5.38 2.16 2.94
N ASP A 12 6.58 2.60 2.56
CA ASP A 12 7.52 3.27 3.46
C ASP A 12 7.49 4.79 3.26
N PHE A 13 6.57 5.45 3.96
CA PHE A 13 6.40 6.89 3.92
C PHE A 13 6.48 7.46 5.34
N ILE A 14 6.91 8.71 5.47
CA ILE A 14 6.81 9.49 6.71
C ILE A 14 5.57 10.39 6.67
N ASN A 15 5.18 10.86 5.49
CA ASN A 15 4.07 11.78 5.28
C ASN A 15 2.79 11.00 4.89
N LEU A 16 1.70 11.25 5.63
CA LEU A 16 0.42 10.56 5.45
C LEU A 16 -0.18 10.76 4.05
N ASP A 17 -0.24 12.00 3.54
CA ASP A 17 -0.85 12.29 2.24
C ASP A 17 -0.13 11.57 1.10
N ARG A 18 1.20 11.49 1.17
CA ARG A 18 2.01 10.71 0.23
C ARG A 18 1.76 9.22 0.34
N ALA A 19 1.63 8.70 1.56
CA ALA A 19 1.32 7.30 1.80
C ALA A 19 -0.03 6.91 1.19
N ILE A 20 -1.07 7.74 1.40
CA ILE A 20 -2.41 7.54 0.84
C ILE A 20 -2.36 7.56 -0.69
N LYS A 21 -1.73 8.58 -1.28
CA LYS A 21 -1.62 8.69 -2.74
C LYS A 21 -0.92 7.46 -3.35
N ALA A 22 0.17 6.99 -2.72
CA ALA A 22 0.86 5.80 -3.20
C ALA A 22 0.01 4.53 -3.05
N ALA A 23 -0.75 4.40 -1.96
CA ALA A 23 -1.69 3.29 -1.76
C ALA A 23 -2.75 3.27 -2.86
N GLU A 24 -3.36 4.41 -3.19
CA GLU A 24 -4.37 4.52 -4.24
C GLU A 24 -3.85 4.08 -5.61
N GLU A 25 -2.64 4.54 -5.98
CA GLU A 25 -2.02 4.16 -7.25
C GLU A 25 -1.63 2.68 -7.28
N ALA A 26 -1.17 2.11 -6.15
CA ALA A 26 -0.88 0.67 -6.05
C ALA A 26 -2.15 -0.18 -6.25
N VAL A 27 -3.27 0.22 -5.63
CA VAL A 27 -4.57 -0.45 -5.83
C VAL A 27 -5.01 -0.36 -7.29
N LYS A 28 -4.93 0.82 -7.92
CA LYS A 28 -5.24 0.99 -9.35
C LYS A 28 -4.34 0.13 -10.24
N GLY A 29 -3.08 -0.07 -9.83
CA GLY A 29 -2.11 -0.93 -10.51
C GLY A 29 -2.34 -2.42 -10.34
N GLY A 30 -3.32 -2.84 -9.54
CA GLY A 30 -3.67 -4.25 -9.34
C GLY A 30 -2.80 -4.96 -8.32
N VAL A 31 -2.28 -4.25 -7.32
CA VAL A 31 -1.62 -4.90 -6.18
C VAL A 31 -2.62 -5.80 -5.45
N ASP A 32 -2.15 -6.98 -5.02
CA ASP A 32 -2.96 -7.87 -4.20
C ASP A 32 -2.94 -7.42 -2.74
N TRP A 33 -1.74 -7.16 -2.19
CA TRP A 33 -1.54 -6.83 -0.79
C TRP A 33 -0.79 -5.50 -0.60
N ILE A 34 -1.26 -4.69 0.35
CA ILE A 34 -0.58 -3.48 0.79
C ILE A 34 -0.14 -3.65 2.24
N GLU A 35 1.15 -3.47 2.49
CA GLU A 35 1.71 -3.36 3.84
C GLU A 35 1.80 -1.88 4.22
N VAL A 36 1.19 -1.54 5.36
CA VAL A 36 1.08 -0.16 5.84
C VAL A 36 1.98 0.07 7.05
N GLY A 37 2.75 1.17 7.02
CA GLY A 37 3.61 1.60 8.12
C GLY A 37 2.92 2.52 9.14
N THR A 38 3.69 2.99 10.12
CA THR A 38 3.22 3.83 11.24
C THR A 38 2.30 5.01 10.87
N PRO A 39 2.57 5.82 9.82
CA PRO A 39 1.72 6.97 9.51
C PRO A 39 0.27 6.59 9.19
N LEU A 40 0.04 5.41 8.63
CA LEU A 40 -1.29 4.91 8.25
C LEU A 40 -1.99 4.14 9.40
N ILE A 41 -1.25 3.70 10.41
CA ILE A 41 -1.79 2.92 11.54
C ILE A 41 -2.18 3.82 12.72
N LYS A 42 -1.48 4.95 12.92
CA LYS A 42 -1.65 5.83 14.10
C LYS A 42 -2.26 7.20 13.77
N SER A 43 -2.98 7.30 12.64
CA SER A 43 -3.67 8.51 12.20
C SER A 43 -4.85 8.86 13.10
#